data_AF-A0A4R0NI26-F1
#
_entry.id   AF-A0A4R0NI26-F1
#
_cell.length_a   1.000
_cell.length_b   1.000
_cell.length_c   1.000
_cell.angle_alpha   90.00
_cell.angle_beta   90.00
_cell.angle_gamma   90.00
#
_symmetry.space_group_name_H-M   'P 1'
#
loop_
_entity.id
_entity.type
_entity.pdbx_description
1 polymer ?
#
loop_
_entity_poly.entity_id
_entity_poly.type
_entity_poly.pdbx_seq_one_letter_code
_entity_poly.pdbx_strand_id
1 'polypeptide(L)'
;MKYIFPLSAVALVVLLACNDKKEPIETVKPAPPLVVAVDPPDAPPKTWKEHWFEHVQLLNRVYYDTSVVVYYDGDVKPTIAWPKTYMAEAWNYTKKTYGKFGDDSRLFVIYHSGKYSGGHPGTYLDGAHDFRNVTDCGASSLDAWVTGVDNDIDLSTHEIGHIVEGASKGVKESPAFDIWHDSKWMEIYQYDVYLGLNRTADAQRWYNKMMATTDSYPKAGTQWFKNWFLPIYENYGKTKALNGFFTLLSQHFPKQQLTVQGKSYQQYTRKMNFGEFVHFWSGAAKANLEPLALAAFGPKDEKGVDWAPMLAKAKTDFPNITSIYK
;
A
#
# COMPACT_ATOMS: atom_id res chain seq x y z
N MET A 1 103.87 -41.61 27.08
CA MET A 1 103.92 -40.31 27.78
C MET A 1 102.54 -40.11 28.44
N LYS A 2 102.51 -40.12 29.78
CA LYS A 2 101.46 -39.77 30.78
C LYS A 2 100.00 -39.58 30.29
N TYR A 3 99.01 -40.43 30.62
CA TYR A 3 98.25 -40.69 31.87
C TYR A 3 97.05 -39.74 32.17
N ILE A 4 95.84 -40.34 32.17
CA ILE A 4 94.69 -40.26 33.13
C ILE A 4 93.66 -39.09 33.07
N PHE A 5 92.37 -39.52 33.03
CA PHE A 5 91.03 -38.93 33.35
C PHE A 5 90.93 -38.02 34.62
N PRO A 6 89.77 -37.44 35.07
CA PRO A 6 88.38 -37.35 34.52
C PRO A 6 87.64 -35.97 34.74
N LEU A 7 86.37 -35.93 34.28
CA LEU A 7 85.16 -35.22 34.77
C LEU A 7 85.18 -33.69 35.08
N SER A 8 84.24 -32.94 34.47
CA SER A 8 83.08 -32.36 35.19
C SER A 8 82.16 -31.57 34.26
N ALA A 9 80.85 -31.84 34.38
CA ALA A 9 79.76 -31.09 33.78
C ALA A 9 79.36 -29.92 34.69
N VAL A 10 79.14 -28.72 34.13
CA VAL A 10 78.48 -27.61 34.81
C VAL A 10 77.44 -27.03 33.85
N ALA A 11 76.18 -27.24 34.17
CA ALA A 11 75.04 -26.55 33.56
C ALA A 11 74.78 -25.27 34.36
N LEU A 12 74.82 -24.12 33.69
CA LEU A 12 74.51 -22.82 34.27
C LEU A 12 73.03 -22.51 34.00
N VAL A 13 72.19 -22.58 35.03
CA VAL A 13 70.79 -22.13 34.98
C VAL A 13 70.75 -20.66 35.39
N VAL A 14 70.30 -19.79 34.49
CA VAL A 14 70.03 -18.38 34.76
C VAL A 14 68.59 -18.25 35.27
N LEU A 15 68.43 -17.91 36.55
CA LEU A 15 67.14 -17.53 37.14
C LEU A 15 66.86 -16.05 36.81
N LEU A 16 65.94 -15.80 35.88
CA LEU A 16 65.31 -14.49 35.72
C LEU A 16 64.16 -14.39 36.73
N ALA A 17 64.31 -13.52 37.73
CA ALA A 17 63.24 -13.15 38.64
C ALA A 17 62.39 -12.05 37.99
N CYS A 18 61.12 -12.36 37.68
CA CYS A 18 60.12 -11.36 37.32
C CYS A 18 59.69 -10.60 38.57
N ASN A 19 59.81 -9.28 38.52
CA ASN A 19 59.35 -8.37 39.57
C ASN A 19 57.94 -7.89 39.21
N ASP A 20 56.91 -8.66 39.58
CA ASP A 20 55.51 -8.33 39.29
C ASP A 20 55.02 -7.20 40.20
N LYS A 21 55.15 -5.95 39.73
CA LYS A 21 54.31 -4.86 40.24
C LYS A 21 52.90 -5.08 39.69
N LYS A 22 52.00 -5.59 40.55
CA LYS A 22 50.56 -5.63 40.26
C LYS A 22 50.04 -4.21 40.17
N GLU A 23 49.79 -3.71 38.96
CA GLU A 23 48.94 -2.54 38.78
C GLU A 23 47.52 -2.87 39.30
N PRO A 24 46.84 -1.92 39.95
CA PRO A 24 45.47 -2.13 40.35
C PRO A 24 44.62 -2.39 39.10
N ILE A 25 43.92 -3.52 39.09
CA ILE A 25 42.93 -3.83 38.07
C ILE A 25 41.87 -2.71 38.13
N GLU A 26 41.83 -1.85 37.12
CA GLU A 26 40.71 -0.93 36.93
C GLU A 26 39.45 -1.77 36.84
N THR A 27 38.56 -1.63 37.83
CA THR A 27 37.22 -2.17 37.77
C THR A 27 36.49 -1.49 36.61
N VAL A 28 36.47 -2.17 35.46
CA VAL A 28 35.64 -1.77 34.32
C VAL A 28 34.20 -1.65 34.83
N LYS A 29 33.65 -0.44 34.80
CA LYS A 29 32.23 -0.22 35.14
C LYS A 29 31.39 -1.13 34.25
N PRO A 30 30.42 -1.89 34.79
CA PRO A 30 29.53 -2.68 33.97
C PRO A 30 28.93 -1.79 32.88
N ALA A 31 28.83 -2.31 31.65
CA ALA A 31 28.10 -1.62 30.60
C ALA A 31 26.71 -1.25 31.14
N PRO A 32 26.20 -0.03 30.87
CA PRO A 32 24.85 0.33 31.26
C PRO A 32 23.88 -0.77 30.81
N PRO A 33 22.93 -1.19 31.66
CA PRO A 33 21.96 -2.19 31.26
C PRO A 33 21.28 -1.74 29.96
N LEU A 34 21.16 -2.66 29.00
CA LEU A 34 20.41 -2.42 27.77
C LEU A 34 18.99 -2.02 28.17
N VAL A 35 18.69 -0.73 28.09
CA VAL A 35 17.32 -0.23 28.23
C VAL A 35 16.61 -0.68 26.96
N VAL A 36 15.99 -1.86 27.00
CA VAL A 36 15.05 -2.27 25.97
C VAL A 36 13.95 -1.21 26.00
N ALA A 37 13.87 -0.39 24.96
CA ALA A 37 12.83 0.62 24.84
C ALA A 37 11.48 -0.08 25.02
N VAL A 38 10.80 0.25 26.13
CA VAL A 38 9.45 -0.24 26.39
C VAL A 38 8.54 0.55 25.45
N ASP A 39 7.82 -0.17 24.62
CA ASP A 39 6.86 0.44 23.72
C ASP A 39 5.77 1.19 24.52
N PRO A 40 5.29 2.34 24.03
CA PRO A 40 4.13 2.99 24.63
C PRO A 40 2.89 2.07 24.54
N PRO A 41 1.88 2.28 25.41
CA PRO A 41 0.71 1.39 25.48
C PRO A 41 -0.08 1.24 24.17
N ASP A 42 -0.01 2.22 23.27
CA ASP A 42 -0.70 2.27 21.97
C ASP A 42 0.19 1.81 20.79
N ALA A 43 1.40 1.33 21.08
CA ALA A 43 2.29 0.81 20.07
C ALA A 43 1.65 -0.41 19.38
N PRO A 44 1.82 -0.56 18.07
CA PRO A 44 1.39 -1.76 17.35
C PRO A 44 2.08 -3.01 17.94
N PRO A 45 1.51 -4.22 17.83
CA PRO A 45 2.15 -5.39 18.40
C PRO A 45 3.53 -5.66 17.75
N LYS A 46 4.50 -6.15 18.52
CA LYS A 46 5.84 -6.49 17.98
C LYS A 46 5.80 -7.63 16.98
N THR A 47 4.84 -8.53 17.15
CA THR A 47 4.56 -9.62 16.21
C THR A 47 3.08 -9.68 15.91
N TRP A 48 2.75 -10.10 14.70
CA TRP A 48 1.37 -10.26 14.26
C TRP A 48 1.25 -11.55 13.46
N LYS A 49 0.27 -12.38 13.76
CA LYS A 49 -0.01 -13.60 13.01
C LYS A 49 -1.08 -13.32 11.99
N GLU A 50 -0.74 -13.46 10.71
CA GLU A 50 -1.73 -13.38 9.64
C GLU A 50 -2.70 -14.56 9.69
N HIS A 51 -3.93 -14.30 9.26
CA HIS A 51 -5.02 -15.27 9.30
C HIS A 51 -6.03 -15.09 8.16
N TRP A 52 -5.60 -14.52 7.04
CA TRP A 52 -6.46 -14.31 5.87
C TRP A 52 -6.10 -15.31 4.76
N PHE A 53 -7.11 -15.95 4.15
CA PHE A 53 -6.93 -16.95 3.08
C PHE A 53 -5.89 -18.04 3.46
N GLU A 54 -4.85 -18.24 2.64
CA GLU A 54 -3.73 -19.15 2.88
C GLU A 54 -2.51 -18.45 3.52
N HIS A 55 -2.62 -17.16 3.85
CA HIS A 55 -1.59 -16.39 4.52
C HIS A 55 -1.63 -16.64 6.03
N VAL A 56 -0.63 -17.39 6.49
CA VAL A 56 -0.46 -17.76 7.89
C VAL A 56 1.00 -17.55 8.30
N GLN A 57 1.56 -16.36 8.07
CA GLN A 57 2.93 -16.04 8.47
C GLN A 57 2.97 -15.35 9.84
N LEU A 58 4.07 -15.58 10.56
CA LEU A 58 4.39 -14.76 11.72
C LEU A 58 5.17 -13.55 11.23
N LEU A 59 4.56 -12.39 11.39
CA LEU A 59 5.12 -11.11 11.02
C LEU A 59 5.85 -10.47 12.19
N ASN A 60 6.96 -9.79 11.90
CA ASN A 60 7.76 -9.06 12.86
C ASN A 60 7.73 -7.58 12.51
N ARG A 61 7.32 -6.75 13.48
CA ARG A 61 7.30 -5.30 13.32
C ARG A 61 8.74 -4.78 13.26
N VAL A 62 9.13 -4.23 12.12
CA VAL A 62 10.49 -3.66 11.90
C VAL A 62 10.53 -2.14 12.06
N TYR A 63 9.38 -1.48 12.02
CA TYR A 63 9.25 -0.04 12.20
C TYR A 63 7.81 0.36 12.51
N TYR A 64 7.63 1.48 13.20
CA TYR A 64 6.35 2.17 13.28
C TYR A 64 6.54 3.63 13.64
N ASP A 65 5.58 4.46 13.21
CA ASP A 65 5.41 5.84 13.63
C ASP A 65 3.90 6.20 13.65
N THR A 66 3.55 7.48 13.54
CA THR A 66 2.16 7.95 13.51
C THR A 66 1.46 7.74 12.17
N SER A 67 2.21 7.39 11.13
CA SER A 67 1.75 7.24 9.74
C SER A 67 1.71 5.78 9.30
N VAL A 68 2.68 4.96 9.70
CA VAL A 68 2.80 3.57 9.24
C VAL A 68 3.26 2.64 10.34
N VAL A 69 2.99 1.36 10.13
CA VAL A 69 3.57 0.23 10.83
C VAL A 69 4.09 -0.73 9.79
N VAL A 70 5.37 -1.06 9.81
CA VAL A 70 5.97 -1.95 8.81
C VAL A 70 6.30 -3.29 9.45
N TYR A 71 5.83 -4.35 8.81
CA TYR A 71 6.02 -5.74 9.19
C TYR A 71 6.68 -6.52 8.07
N TYR A 72 7.58 -7.42 8.45
CA TYR A 72 8.20 -8.39 7.56
C TYR A 72 7.96 -9.80 8.10
N ASP A 73 7.75 -10.75 7.20
CA ASP A 73 7.96 -12.15 7.57
C ASP A 73 9.48 -12.47 7.67
N GLY A 74 9.81 -13.73 7.99
CA GLY A 74 11.19 -14.15 8.20
C GLY A 74 12.07 -14.15 6.94
N ASP A 75 11.48 -14.05 5.75
CA ASP A 75 12.21 -14.18 4.47
C ASP A 75 12.58 -12.82 3.86
N VAL A 76 11.96 -11.72 4.31
CA VAL A 76 12.32 -10.37 3.88
C VAL A 76 13.61 -9.91 4.58
N LYS A 77 14.55 -9.34 3.81
CA LYS A 77 15.81 -8.83 4.35
C LYS A 77 15.57 -7.67 5.32
N PRO A 78 16.07 -7.74 6.58
CA PRO A 78 15.80 -6.71 7.59
C PRO A 78 16.47 -5.35 7.28
N THR A 79 17.42 -5.32 6.34
CA THR A 79 18.08 -4.10 5.86
C THR A 79 17.20 -3.26 4.93
N ILE A 80 16.09 -3.81 4.41
CA ILE A 80 15.16 -3.06 3.58
C ILE A 80 14.46 -2.00 4.44
N ALA A 81 14.63 -0.73 4.08
CA ALA A 81 14.19 0.40 4.89
C ALA A 81 13.31 1.42 4.16
N TRP A 82 13.26 1.40 2.83
CA TRP A 82 12.47 2.35 2.05
C TRP A 82 10.96 2.36 2.38
N PRO A 83 10.31 1.26 2.81
CA PRO A 83 8.87 1.31 3.08
C PRO A 83 8.52 2.26 4.22
N LYS A 84 9.44 2.45 5.17
CA LYS A 84 9.25 3.33 6.34
C LYS A 84 8.93 4.76 5.90
N THR A 85 9.67 5.25 4.92
CA THR A 85 9.53 6.63 4.42
C THR A 85 8.46 6.70 3.34
N TYR A 86 8.58 5.89 2.30
CA TYR A 86 7.71 6.01 1.13
C TYR A 86 6.25 5.71 1.46
N MET A 87 5.97 4.65 2.22
CA MET A 87 4.58 4.29 2.55
C MET A 87 3.96 5.32 3.49
N ALA A 88 4.75 5.95 4.37
CA ALA A 88 4.28 7.03 5.21
C ALA A 88 3.91 8.26 4.38
N GLU A 89 4.76 8.64 3.42
CA GLU A 89 4.49 9.75 2.49
C GLU A 89 3.23 9.48 1.66
N ALA A 90 3.16 8.32 1.01
CA ALA A 90 2.02 7.92 0.20
C ALA A 90 0.73 7.91 1.02
N TRP A 91 0.73 7.26 2.19
CA TRP A 91 -0.45 7.20 3.05
C TRP A 91 -0.88 8.57 3.60
N ASN A 92 0.07 9.42 3.97
CA ASN A 92 -0.24 10.78 4.42
C ASN A 92 -0.84 11.63 3.31
N TYR A 93 -0.32 11.50 2.08
CA TYR A 93 -0.95 12.09 0.90
C TYR A 93 -2.37 11.56 0.72
N THR A 94 -2.56 10.23 0.76
CA THR A 94 -3.87 9.58 0.61
C THR A 94 -4.88 10.11 1.62
N LYS A 95 -4.51 10.17 2.91
CA LYS A 95 -5.41 10.67 3.96
C LYS A 95 -5.77 12.14 3.75
N LYS A 96 -4.78 12.97 3.43
CA LYS A 96 -4.98 14.41 3.16
C LYS A 96 -5.93 14.63 1.99
N THR A 97 -5.84 13.78 0.97
CA THR A 97 -6.46 13.98 -0.33
C THR A 97 -7.81 13.28 -0.46
N TYR A 98 -7.91 12.02 -0.04
CA TYR A 98 -9.07 11.15 -0.20
C TYR A 98 -9.91 11.02 1.08
N GLY A 99 -9.33 11.34 2.25
CA GLY A 99 -10.06 11.50 3.51
C GLY A 99 -9.58 10.58 4.63
N LYS A 100 -10.39 10.43 5.68
CA LYS A 100 -10.08 9.60 6.85
C LYS A 100 -10.49 8.14 6.63
N PHE A 101 -9.63 7.22 7.04
CA PHE A 101 -9.83 5.76 6.91
C PHE A 101 -9.81 5.09 8.30
N GLY A 102 -10.80 5.39 9.13
CA GLY A 102 -10.85 4.86 10.50
C GLY A 102 -10.05 5.67 11.51
N ASP A 103 -10.09 5.24 12.77
CA ASP A 103 -9.52 6.00 13.89
C ASP A 103 -8.02 5.81 14.07
N ASP A 104 -7.50 4.63 13.71
CA ASP A 104 -6.06 4.44 13.61
C ASP A 104 -5.55 5.18 12.36
N SER A 105 -4.68 6.16 12.57
CA SER A 105 -4.12 6.96 11.48
C SER A 105 -3.08 6.21 10.66
N ARG A 106 -2.66 5.02 11.10
CA ARG A 106 -1.55 4.28 10.52
C ARG A 106 -1.99 3.33 9.41
N LEU A 107 -1.13 3.18 8.42
CA LEU A 107 -1.19 2.08 7.45
C LEU A 107 -0.30 0.94 7.93
N PHE A 108 -0.82 -0.28 7.94
CA PHE A 108 -0.08 -1.49 8.29
C PHE A 108 0.46 -2.11 7.01
N VAL A 109 1.77 -2.06 6.84
CA VAL A 109 2.46 -2.48 5.62
C VAL A 109 3.16 -3.80 5.90
N ILE A 110 2.84 -4.81 5.12
CA ILE A 110 3.39 -6.15 5.22
C ILE A 110 4.12 -6.48 3.92
N TYR A 111 5.31 -7.07 4.05
CA TYR A 111 6.01 -7.66 2.91
C TYR A 111 6.36 -9.13 3.14
N HIS A 112 6.33 -9.86 2.03
CA HIS A 112 6.80 -11.24 1.91
C HIS A 112 7.80 -11.38 0.77
N SER A 113 8.81 -12.23 0.95
CA SER A 113 9.79 -12.57 -0.08
C SER A 113 9.78 -14.08 -0.34
N GLY A 114 9.93 -14.48 -1.61
CA GLY A 114 9.89 -15.88 -2.03
C GLY A 114 8.50 -16.52 -2.08
N LYS A 115 7.41 -15.76 -1.86
CA LYS A 115 6.04 -16.28 -1.72
C LYS A 115 4.97 -15.21 -1.97
N TYR A 116 3.72 -15.67 -2.08
CA TYR A 116 2.50 -14.84 -2.13
C TYR A 116 2.56 -13.69 -3.14
N SER A 117 3.10 -13.95 -4.33
CA SER A 117 3.31 -12.91 -5.35
C SER A 117 2.01 -12.16 -5.66
N GLY A 118 2.07 -10.84 -5.57
CA GLY A 118 0.91 -9.97 -5.73
C GLY A 118 0.68 -9.11 -4.49
N GLY A 119 -0.44 -8.41 -4.47
CA GLY A 119 -0.82 -7.59 -3.34
C GLY A 119 -2.24 -7.90 -2.89
N HIS A 120 -2.51 -7.59 -1.62
CA HIS A 120 -3.81 -7.71 -1.04
C HIS A 120 -4.06 -6.56 -0.06
N PRO A 121 -5.22 -5.88 -0.17
CA PRO A 121 -5.56 -4.77 0.69
C PRO A 121 -6.43 -5.24 1.86
N GLY A 122 -6.19 -4.71 3.05
CA GLY A 122 -7.10 -4.79 4.18
C GLY A 122 -7.67 -3.41 4.51
N THR A 123 -8.94 -3.35 4.95
CA THR A 123 -9.54 -2.08 5.41
C THR A 123 -9.96 -2.18 6.85
N TYR A 124 -10.02 -1.02 7.52
CA TYR A 124 -10.54 -0.92 8.90
C TYR A 124 -12.03 -1.31 9.06
N LEU A 125 -12.72 -1.59 7.95
CA LEU A 125 -14.12 -2.04 7.92
C LEU A 125 -14.25 -3.57 7.75
N ASP A 126 -13.12 -4.28 7.69
CA ASP A 126 -13.09 -5.72 7.47
C ASP A 126 -12.28 -6.47 8.54
N GLY A 127 -12.77 -7.64 8.94
CA GLY A 127 -12.19 -8.44 10.02
C GLY A 127 -11.01 -9.32 9.58
N ALA A 128 -10.83 -9.56 8.27
CA ALA A 128 -9.75 -10.41 7.75
C ALA A 128 -8.35 -9.90 8.14
N HIS A 129 -8.24 -8.59 8.42
CA HIS A 129 -7.01 -7.91 8.81
C HIS A 129 -7.11 -7.23 10.18
N ASP A 130 -7.90 -7.81 11.08
CA ASP A 130 -8.15 -7.28 12.43
C ASP A 130 -8.65 -5.81 12.43
N PHE A 131 -9.42 -5.42 11.40
CA PHE A 131 -9.94 -4.07 11.25
C PHE A 131 -8.84 -3.00 11.16
N ARG A 132 -7.76 -3.31 10.42
CA ARG A 132 -6.67 -2.37 10.09
C ARG A 132 -6.68 -2.03 8.60
N ASN A 133 -6.20 -0.83 8.26
CA ASN A 133 -5.81 -0.54 6.88
C ASN A 133 -4.49 -1.23 6.61
N VAL A 134 -4.47 -2.14 5.64
CA VAL A 134 -3.32 -3.00 5.36
C VAL A 134 -2.97 -2.96 3.89
N THR A 135 -1.67 -2.91 3.59
CA THR A 135 -1.13 -3.38 2.32
C THR A 135 -0.29 -4.61 2.60
N ASP A 136 -0.70 -5.76 2.06
CA ASP A 136 0.04 -7.01 2.16
C ASP A 136 0.60 -7.35 0.78
N CYS A 137 1.92 -7.30 0.64
CA CYS A 137 2.59 -7.41 -0.66
C CYS A 137 3.61 -8.55 -0.63
N GLY A 138 3.44 -9.52 -1.51
CA GLY A 138 4.39 -10.61 -1.71
C GLY A 138 5.05 -10.58 -3.08
N ALA A 139 6.23 -11.20 -3.14
CA ALA A 139 7.00 -11.35 -4.35
C ALA A 139 7.63 -12.74 -4.39
N SER A 140 7.69 -13.33 -5.59
CA SER A 140 8.23 -14.68 -5.80
C SER A 140 9.74 -14.79 -5.59
N SER A 141 10.48 -13.67 -5.52
CA SER A 141 11.93 -13.65 -5.30
C SER A 141 12.28 -13.41 -3.84
N LEU A 142 13.30 -14.12 -3.34
CA LEU A 142 13.92 -13.86 -2.04
C LEU A 142 14.75 -12.56 -2.02
N ASP A 143 15.08 -12.02 -3.20
CA ASP A 143 15.78 -10.75 -3.37
C ASP A 143 14.84 -9.57 -3.68
N ALA A 144 13.52 -9.75 -3.51
CA ALA A 144 12.54 -8.70 -3.70
C ALA A 144 12.72 -7.51 -2.73
N TRP A 145 12.11 -6.37 -3.07
CA TRP A 145 12.01 -5.16 -2.23
C TRP A 145 13.34 -4.43 -1.96
N VAL A 146 14.44 -4.88 -2.54
CA VAL A 146 15.78 -4.32 -2.25
C VAL A 146 15.90 -2.87 -2.73
N THR A 147 15.26 -2.52 -3.84
CA THR A 147 15.54 -1.26 -4.53
C THR A 147 14.59 -0.13 -4.12
N GLY A 148 13.35 -0.44 -3.74
CA GLY A 148 12.36 0.58 -3.37
C GLY A 148 12.00 1.51 -4.53
N VAL A 149 12.06 0.98 -5.74
CA VAL A 149 11.67 1.64 -6.98
C VAL A 149 10.89 0.65 -7.84
N ASP A 150 10.37 1.12 -8.96
CA ASP A 150 9.61 0.29 -9.89
C ASP A 150 8.44 -0.46 -9.23
N ASN A 151 8.37 -1.78 -9.45
CA ASN A 151 7.26 -2.59 -8.98
C ASN A 151 7.15 -2.60 -7.45
N ASP A 152 8.25 -2.37 -6.73
CA ASP A 152 8.24 -2.28 -5.27
C ASP A 152 7.28 -1.18 -4.81
N ILE A 153 7.39 0.02 -5.40
CA ILE A 153 6.53 1.16 -5.08
C ILE A 153 5.20 1.13 -5.83
N ASP A 154 5.18 0.59 -7.05
CA ASP A 154 3.96 0.50 -7.86
C ASP A 154 2.94 -0.41 -7.17
N LEU A 155 3.33 -1.63 -6.83
CA LEU A 155 2.44 -2.58 -6.16
C LEU A 155 2.02 -2.06 -4.79
N SER A 156 2.97 -1.56 -4.00
CA SER A 156 2.64 -1.07 -2.66
C SER A 156 1.64 0.09 -2.69
N THR A 157 1.76 1.01 -3.66
CA THR A 157 0.80 2.11 -3.82
C THR A 157 -0.52 1.65 -4.41
N HIS A 158 -0.51 0.66 -5.30
CA HIS A 158 -1.73 0.04 -5.80
C HIS A 158 -2.61 -0.46 -4.64
N GLU A 159 -2.03 -1.16 -3.66
CA GLU A 159 -2.77 -1.64 -2.49
C GLU A 159 -3.35 -0.52 -1.62
N ILE A 160 -2.65 0.62 -1.50
CA ILE A 160 -3.24 1.80 -0.84
C ILE A 160 -4.47 2.29 -1.62
N GLY A 161 -4.43 2.22 -2.94
CA GLY A 161 -5.55 2.58 -3.80
C GLY A 161 -6.79 1.74 -3.48
N HIS A 162 -6.66 0.43 -3.29
CA HIS A 162 -7.80 -0.40 -2.89
C HIS A 162 -8.39 -0.03 -1.53
N ILE A 163 -7.60 0.51 -0.59
CA ILE A 163 -8.16 1.05 0.66
C ILE A 163 -9.04 2.28 0.38
N VAL A 164 -8.60 3.16 -0.53
CA VAL A 164 -9.42 4.28 -0.99
C VAL A 164 -10.70 3.77 -1.63
N GLU A 165 -10.58 2.79 -2.51
CA GLU A 165 -11.68 2.21 -3.25
C GLU A 165 -12.75 1.57 -2.35
N GLY A 166 -12.31 0.76 -1.39
CA GLY A 166 -13.17 -0.10 -0.58
C GLY A 166 -13.64 0.51 0.75
N ALA A 167 -13.09 1.66 1.17
CA ALA A 167 -13.40 2.25 2.49
C ALA A 167 -13.51 3.78 2.51
N SER A 168 -13.51 4.44 1.35
CA SER A 168 -13.70 5.89 1.26
C SER A 168 -14.99 6.34 1.94
N LYS A 169 -14.90 7.48 2.65
CA LYS A 169 -16.04 8.13 3.32
C LYS A 169 -16.77 7.25 4.34
N GLY A 170 -16.09 6.24 4.89
CA GLY A 170 -16.70 5.35 5.90
C GLY A 170 -17.76 4.40 5.33
N VAL A 171 -17.70 4.15 4.02
CA VAL A 171 -18.60 3.20 3.35
C VAL A 171 -17.77 2.02 2.85
N LYS A 172 -18.13 0.81 3.28
CA LYS A 172 -17.53 -0.44 2.83
C LYS A 172 -17.98 -0.79 1.42
N GLU A 173 -17.12 -1.49 0.68
CA GLU A 173 -17.27 -2.04 -0.67
C GLU A 173 -16.94 -1.06 -1.80
N SER A 174 -16.62 -1.62 -2.97
CA SER A 174 -16.45 -0.87 -4.22
C SER A 174 -17.58 -1.19 -5.20
N PRO A 175 -18.50 -0.25 -5.49
CA PRO A 175 -19.56 -0.48 -6.47
C PRO A 175 -19.04 -0.60 -7.91
N ALA A 176 -17.90 0.02 -8.24
CA ALA A 176 -17.34 0.07 -9.60
C ALA A 176 -16.34 -1.05 -9.93
N PHE A 177 -15.99 -1.89 -8.96
CA PHE A 177 -15.00 -2.96 -9.12
C PHE A 177 -15.24 -3.82 -10.36
N ASP A 178 -16.48 -4.27 -10.60
CA ASP A 178 -16.81 -5.15 -11.74
C ASP A 178 -16.65 -4.47 -13.13
N ILE A 179 -16.43 -3.15 -13.17
CA ILE A 179 -16.28 -2.38 -14.41
C ILE A 179 -14.81 -2.10 -14.69
N TRP A 180 -14.09 -1.62 -13.68
CA TRP A 180 -12.68 -1.22 -13.80
C TRP A 180 -11.71 -2.30 -13.30
N HIS A 181 -12.24 -3.41 -12.80
CA HIS A 181 -11.54 -4.55 -12.22
C HIS A 181 -10.52 -4.13 -11.16
N ASP A 182 -9.52 -4.97 -10.94
CA ASP A 182 -8.48 -4.80 -9.95
C ASP A 182 -7.71 -3.46 -10.11
N SER A 183 -7.28 -3.15 -11.33
CA SER A 183 -6.17 -2.19 -11.50
C SER A 183 -6.54 -0.83 -12.08
N LYS A 184 -7.65 -0.67 -12.82
CA LYS A 184 -7.74 0.51 -13.72
C LYS A 184 -7.89 1.84 -12.99
N TRP A 185 -8.58 1.86 -11.85
CA TRP A 185 -8.58 3.06 -11.01
C TRP A 185 -7.23 3.26 -10.30
N MET A 186 -6.53 2.16 -9.94
CA MET A 186 -5.20 2.23 -9.33
C MET A 186 -4.18 2.88 -10.25
N GLU A 187 -4.27 2.65 -11.57
CA GLU A 187 -3.35 3.24 -12.55
C GLU A 187 -3.32 4.78 -12.46
N ILE A 188 -4.48 5.43 -12.35
CA ILE A 188 -4.53 6.89 -12.21
C ILE A 188 -4.25 7.35 -10.78
N TYR A 189 -4.63 6.56 -9.78
CA TYR A 189 -4.31 6.84 -8.38
C TYR A 189 -2.80 6.83 -8.12
N GLN A 190 -2.05 5.85 -8.63
CA GLN A 190 -0.60 5.79 -8.53
C GLN A 190 0.05 7.02 -9.17
N TYR A 191 -0.42 7.42 -10.36
CA TYR A 191 0.03 8.65 -11.01
C TYR A 191 -0.23 9.89 -10.16
N ASP A 192 -1.44 10.01 -9.58
CA ASP A 192 -1.81 11.09 -8.67
C ASP A 192 -0.92 11.14 -7.42
N VAL A 193 -0.66 10.00 -6.78
CA VAL A 193 0.26 9.89 -5.63
C VAL A 193 1.67 10.33 -6.02
N TYR A 194 2.22 9.83 -7.13
CA TYR A 194 3.57 10.20 -7.56
C TYR A 194 3.71 11.70 -7.83
N LEU A 195 2.72 12.32 -8.49
CA LEU A 195 2.69 13.75 -8.66
C LEU A 195 2.54 14.51 -7.33
N GLY A 196 1.66 14.04 -6.45
CA GLY A 196 1.41 14.62 -5.14
C GLY A 196 2.61 14.61 -4.21
N LEU A 197 3.48 13.60 -4.35
CA LEU A 197 4.74 13.47 -3.62
C LEU A 197 5.93 14.12 -4.34
N ASN A 198 5.70 14.82 -5.47
CA ASN A 198 6.74 15.41 -6.31
C ASN A 198 7.80 14.39 -6.81
N ARG A 199 7.38 13.13 -7.01
CA ARG A 199 8.21 12.05 -7.55
C ARG A 199 8.13 12.04 -9.09
N THR A 200 8.63 13.11 -9.70
CA THR A 200 8.46 13.37 -11.15
C THR A 200 9.02 12.26 -12.03
N ALA A 201 10.14 11.63 -11.64
CA ALA A 201 10.71 10.49 -12.38
C ALA A 201 9.78 9.27 -12.35
N ASP A 202 9.21 8.93 -11.19
CA ASP A 202 8.28 7.80 -11.06
C ASP A 202 6.97 8.08 -11.78
N ALA A 203 6.45 9.31 -11.67
CA ALA A 203 5.26 9.75 -12.39
C ALA A 203 5.45 9.63 -13.91
N GLN A 204 6.60 10.08 -14.44
CA GLN A 204 6.88 10.00 -15.87
C GLN A 204 7.05 8.56 -16.36
N ARG A 205 7.76 7.72 -15.59
CA ARG A 205 7.91 6.29 -15.87
C ARG A 205 6.55 5.60 -15.90
N TRP A 206 5.73 5.83 -14.89
CA TRP A 206 4.40 5.25 -14.77
C TRP A 206 3.47 5.71 -15.89
N TYR A 207 3.46 7.01 -16.18
CA TYR A 207 2.74 7.59 -17.32
C TYR A 207 3.11 6.89 -18.63
N ASN A 208 4.40 6.76 -18.94
CA ASN A 208 4.86 6.12 -20.17
C ASN A 208 4.38 4.65 -20.26
N LYS A 209 4.45 3.92 -19.15
CA LYS A 209 3.99 2.53 -19.05
C LYS A 209 2.47 2.44 -19.31
N MET A 210 1.67 3.27 -18.66
CA MET A 210 0.21 3.23 -18.75
C MET A 210 -0.31 3.75 -20.09
N MET A 211 0.40 4.69 -20.74
CA MET A 211 0.07 5.15 -22.10
C MET A 211 0.19 4.05 -23.16
N ALA A 212 1.07 3.06 -22.93
CA ALA A 212 1.26 1.91 -23.78
C ALA A 212 0.38 0.71 -23.39
N THR A 213 -0.27 0.75 -22.23
CA THR A 213 -1.08 -0.36 -21.73
C THR A 213 -2.42 -0.44 -22.46
N THR A 214 -2.84 -1.67 -22.77
CA THR A 214 -4.12 -2.02 -23.41
C THR A 214 -4.74 -3.20 -22.70
N ASP A 215 -6.06 -3.19 -22.56
CA ASP A 215 -6.85 -4.23 -21.93
C ASP A 215 -7.85 -4.86 -22.91
N SER A 216 -8.35 -6.05 -22.55
CA SER A 216 -9.40 -6.74 -23.29
C SER A 216 -10.82 -6.29 -22.93
N TYR A 217 -10.96 -5.41 -21.94
CA TYR A 217 -12.25 -4.99 -21.40
C TYR A 217 -12.37 -3.45 -21.28
N PRO A 218 -13.58 -2.88 -21.42
CA PRO A 218 -14.82 -3.58 -21.77
C PRO A 218 -14.86 -4.07 -23.23
N LYS A 219 -13.87 -3.67 -24.04
CA LYS A 219 -13.60 -4.26 -25.36
C LYS A 219 -12.09 -4.42 -25.58
N ALA A 220 -11.73 -5.26 -26.54
CA ALA A 220 -10.34 -5.44 -26.93
C ALA A 220 -9.68 -4.13 -27.37
N GLY A 221 -8.50 -3.85 -26.82
CA GLY A 221 -7.71 -2.65 -27.14
C GLY A 221 -8.11 -1.41 -26.35
N THR A 222 -8.95 -1.54 -25.31
CA THR A 222 -9.27 -0.42 -24.41
C THR A 222 -7.99 0.04 -23.70
N GLN A 223 -7.79 1.37 -23.62
CA GLN A 223 -6.69 1.97 -22.86
C GLN A 223 -7.28 2.83 -21.73
N TRP A 224 -7.51 2.23 -20.57
CA TRP A 224 -8.22 2.88 -19.45
C TRP A 224 -7.54 4.16 -18.97
N PHE A 225 -6.25 4.08 -18.62
CA PHE A 225 -5.49 5.25 -18.21
C PHE A 225 -5.54 6.35 -19.27
N LYS A 226 -5.14 6.04 -20.52
CA LYS A 226 -4.98 7.02 -21.59
C LYS A 226 -6.28 7.64 -22.09
N ASN A 227 -7.34 6.85 -22.26
CA ASN A 227 -8.56 7.31 -22.94
C ASN A 227 -9.69 7.67 -21.98
N TRP A 228 -9.61 7.27 -20.70
CA TRP A 228 -10.65 7.57 -19.72
C TRP A 228 -10.12 8.38 -18.54
N PHE A 229 -9.23 7.81 -17.74
CA PHE A 229 -8.85 8.45 -16.47
C PHE A 229 -7.95 9.67 -16.62
N LEU A 230 -6.97 9.62 -17.52
CA LEU A 230 -6.06 10.74 -17.75
C LEU A 230 -6.81 11.97 -18.30
N PRO A 231 -7.69 11.87 -19.32
CA PRO A 231 -8.50 13.01 -19.76
C PRO A 231 -9.39 13.59 -18.65
N ILE A 232 -9.98 12.74 -17.80
CA ILE A 232 -10.75 13.19 -16.62
C ILE A 232 -9.84 13.98 -15.67
N TYR A 233 -8.67 13.42 -15.36
CA TYR A 233 -7.72 14.01 -14.45
C TYR A 233 -7.21 15.37 -14.97
N GLU A 234 -6.76 15.46 -16.21
CA GLU A 234 -6.15 16.68 -16.75
C GLU A 234 -7.16 17.82 -16.95
N ASN A 235 -8.39 17.50 -17.35
CA ASN A 235 -9.34 18.51 -17.81
C ASN A 235 -10.45 18.86 -16.80
N TYR A 236 -10.66 18.03 -15.77
CA TYR A 236 -11.84 18.17 -14.89
C TYR A 236 -11.50 18.26 -13.40
N GLY A 237 -10.32 18.79 -13.07
CA GLY A 237 -9.94 19.13 -11.70
C GLY A 237 -9.08 18.08 -11.00
N LYS A 238 -8.41 17.20 -11.76
CA LYS A 238 -7.38 16.27 -11.27
C LYS A 238 -7.91 15.40 -10.14
N THR A 239 -7.17 15.36 -9.04
CA THR A 239 -7.49 14.67 -7.80
C THR A 239 -8.88 14.98 -7.25
N LYS A 240 -9.39 16.20 -7.46
CA LYS A 240 -10.74 16.59 -7.02
C LYS A 240 -11.82 15.79 -7.74
N ALA A 241 -11.64 15.48 -9.02
CA ALA A 241 -12.55 14.60 -9.76
C ALA A 241 -12.46 13.16 -9.22
N LEU A 242 -11.24 12.64 -9.02
CA LEU A 242 -11.04 11.29 -8.49
C LEU A 242 -11.73 11.08 -7.13
N ASN A 243 -11.50 11.97 -6.17
CA ASN A 243 -12.15 11.92 -4.86
C ASN A 243 -13.65 12.31 -4.92
N GLY A 244 -14.03 13.14 -5.90
CA GLY A 244 -15.41 13.54 -6.16
C GLY A 244 -16.30 12.34 -6.48
N PHE A 245 -15.78 11.36 -7.21
CA PHE A 245 -16.49 10.11 -7.50
C PHE A 245 -16.92 9.37 -6.22
N PHE A 246 -15.99 9.09 -5.32
CA PHE A 246 -16.30 8.42 -4.04
C PHE A 246 -17.20 9.27 -3.13
N THR A 247 -17.05 10.60 -3.18
CA THR A 247 -17.96 11.50 -2.46
C THR A 247 -19.39 11.33 -2.95
N LEU A 248 -19.62 11.36 -4.27
CA LEU A 248 -20.96 11.18 -4.84
C LEU A 248 -21.52 9.78 -4.55
N LEU A 249 -20.71 8.73 -4.64
CA LEU A 249 -21.15 7.39 -4.26
C LEU A 249 -21.63 7.35 -2.80
N SER A 250 -20.83 7.88 -1.88
CA SER A 250 -21.19 7.91 -0.45
C SER A 250 -22.48 8.69 -0.19
N GLN A 251 -22.81 9.69 -0.99
CA GLN A 251 -24.02 10.49 -0.85
C GLN A 251 -25.25 9.83 -1.49
N HIS A 252 -25.10 9.23 -2.66
CA HIS A 252 -26.25 8.89 -3.52
C HIS A 252 -26.44 7.41 -3.79
N PHE A 253 -25.36 6.61 -3.81
CA PHE A 253 -25.48 5.21 -4.16
C PHE A 253 -26.13 4.39 -3.03
N PRO A 254 -26.94 3.35 -3.32
CA PRO A 254 -27.65 2.57 -2.30
C PRO A 254 -26.73 1.94 -1.24
N LYS A 255 -27.05 2.17 0.04
CA LYS A 255 -26.27 1.71 1.20
C LYS A 255 -27.16 1.09 2.26
N GLN A 256 -26.57 0.27 3.12
CA GLN A 256 -27.19 -0.25 4.33
C GLN A 256 -26.27 -0.07 5.53
N GLN A 257 -26.86 -0.05 6.72
CA GLN A 257 -26.13 0.04 7.98
C GLN A 257 -25.20 -1.16 8.15
N LEU A 258 -23.97 -0.89 8.60
CA LEU A 258 -22.97 -1.87 8.98
C LEU A 258 -22.52 -1.57 10.42
N THR A 259 -22.24 -2.59 11.22
CA THR A 259 -21.62 -2.43 12.55
C THR A 259 -20.26 -3.12 12.55
N VAL A 260 -19.19 -2.36 12.80
CA VAL A 260 -17.81 -2.84 12.88
C VAL A 260 -17.26 -2.44 14.23
N GLN A 261 -16.78 -3.41 15.02
CA GLN A 261 -16.21 -3.18 16.35
C GLN A 261 -17.10 -2.28 17.25
N GLY A 262 -18.41 -2.50 17.22
CA GLY A 262 -19.39 -1.72 18.01
C GLY A 262 -19.67 -0.31 17.48
N LYS A 263 -19.08 0.11 16.35
CA LYS A 263 -19.32 1.40 15.70
C LYS A 263 -20.20 1.25 14.45
N SER A 264 -20.99 2.28 14.19
CA SER A 264 -21.89 2.36 13.02
C SER A 264 -21.14 2.88 11.79
N TYR A 265 -21.18 2.11 10.71
CA TYR A 265 -20.68 2.46 9.38
C TYR A 265 -21.75 2.18 8.30
N GLN A 266 -21.43 2.39 7.04
CA GLN A 266 -22.31 2.01 5.93
C GLN A 266 -21.60 1.00 5.03
N GLN A 267 -22.36 0.23 4.26
CA GLN A 267 -21.84 -0.59 3.18
C GLN A 267 -22.74 -0.44 1.96
N TYR A 268 -22.15 -0.41 0.76
CA TYR A 268 -22.95 -0.40 -0.47
C TYR A 268 -23.68 -1.73 -0.62
N THR A 269 -24.91 -1.67 -1.13
CA THR A 269 -25.81 -2.85 -1.20
C THR A 269 -25.70 -3.62 -2.51
N ARG A 270 -25.04 -3.06 -3.53
CA ARG A 270 -24.87 -3.67 -4.85
C ARG A 270 -23.69 -3.07 -5.61
N LYS A 271 -23.35 -3.69 -6.75
CA LYS A 271 -22.45 -3.14 -7.77
C LYS A 271 -23.20 -2.17 -8.68
N MET A 272 -22.47 -1.25 -9.31
CA MET A 272 -23.02 -0.30 -10.29
C MET A 272 -22.97 -0.88 -11.70
N ASN A 273 -23.86 -0.42 -12.58
CA ASN A 273 -23.79 -0.72 -14.00
C ASN A 273 -22.98 0.35 -14.76
N PHE A 274 -22.69 0.10 -16.04
CA PHE A 274 -21.84 0.98 -16.85
C PHE A 274 -22.45 2.38 -17.06
N GLY A 275 -23.77 2.49 -17.16
CA GLY A 275 -24.45 3.79 -17.25
C GLY A 275 -24.35 4.62 -15.98
N GLU A 276 -24.47 3.98 -14.81
CA GLU A 276 -24.22 4.60 -13.51
C GLU A 276 -22.76 5.04 -13.37
N PHE A 277 -21.81 4.22 -13.83
CA PHE A 277 -20.39 4.56 -13.84
C PHE A 277 -20.13 5.86 -14.61
N VAL A 278 -20.62 5.97 -15.85
CA VAL A 278 -20.51 7.19 -16.64
C VAL A 278 -21.22 8.36 -15.96
N HIS A 279 -22.39 8.11 -15.35
CA HIS A 279 -23.18 9.15 -14.69
C HIS A 279 -22.47 9.77 -13.48
N PHE A 280 -21.93 8.94 -12.59
CA PHE A 280 -21.23 9.37 -11.38
C PHE A 280 -19.90 10.05 -11.70
N TRP A 281 -19.14 9.55 -12.69
CA TRP A 281 -17.93 10.23 -13.15
C TRP A 281 -18.22 11.59 -13.78
N SER A 282 -19.29 11.69 -14.56
CA SER A 282 -19.74 12.99 -15.08
C SER A 282 -20.06 13.96 -13.95
N GLY A 283 -20.77 13.50 -12.92
CA GLY A 283 -21.02 14.28 -11.70
C GLY A 283 -19.74 14.77 -11.04
N ALA A 284 -18.75 13.89 -10.89
CA ALA A 284 -17.47 14.20 -10.27
C ALA A 284 -16.66 15.21 -11.09
N ALA A 285 -16.66 15.06 -12.41
CA ALA A 285 -16.03 15.96 -13.37
C ALA A 285 -16.81 17.27 -13.58
N LYS A 286 -18.05 17.33 -13.11
CA LYS A 286 -19.02 18.41 -13.36
C LYS A 286 -19.23 18.70 -14.86
N ALA A 287 -19.17 17.67 -15.68
CA ALA A 287 -19.31 17.76 -17.13
C ALA A 287 -19.91 16.46 -17.69
N ASN A 288 -20.62 16.55 -18.82
CA ASN A 288 -21.10 15.35 -19.51
C ASN A 288 -19.93 14.55 -20.09
N LEU A 289 -19.61 13.39 -19.50
CA LEU A 289 -18.56 12.49 -19.98
C LEU A 289 -19.08 11.38 -20.91
N GLU A 290 -20.35 11.40 -21.30
CA GLU A 290 -20.92 10.46 -22.27
C GLU A 290 -20.12 10.42 -23.60
N PRO A 291 -19.71 11.54 -24.21
CA PRO A 291 -18.87 11.51 -25.40
C PRO A 291 -17.49 10.88 -25.16
N LEU A 292 -16.89 11.15 -23.99
CA LEU A 292 -15.60 10.56 -23.61
C LEU A 292 -15.73 9.04 -23.41
N ALA A 293 -16.82 8.58 -22.78
CA ALA A 293 -17.10 7.17 -22.56
C ALA A 293 -17.30 6.43 -23.89
N LEU A 294 -18.05 7.02 -24.83
CA LEU A 294 -18.21 6.48 -26.18
C LEU A 294 -16.88 6.36 -26.92
N ALA A 295 -16.01 7.37 -26.82
CA ALA A 295 -14.69 7.33 -27.44
C ALA A 295 -13.78 6.26 -26.79
N ALA A 296 -13.76 6.18 -25.46
CA ALA A 296 -12.88 5.26 -24.73
C ALA A 296 -13.33 3.80 -24.82
N PHE A 297 -14.63 3.53 -24.73
CA PHE A 297 -15.19 2.19 -24.52
C PHE A 297 -16.09 1.73 -25.66
N GLY A 298 -16.64 2.64 -26.46
CA GLY A 298 -17.72 2.34 -27.39
C GLY A 298 -19.08 2.25 -26.68
N PRO A 299 -20.16 1.86 -27.40
CA PRO A 299 -21.53 1.91 -26.89
C PRO A 299 -21.92 0.72 -26.01
N LYS A 300 -21.07 -0.31 -25.91
CA LYS A 300 -21.38 -1.55 -25.21
C LYS A 300 -20.52 -1.72 -23.97
N ASP A 301 -21.11 -2.28 -22.91
CA ASP A 301 -20.37 -2.76 -21.75
C ASP A 301 -19.62 -4.07 -22.08
N GLU A 302 -18.88 -4.61 -21.10
CA GLU A 302 -18.11 -5.85 -21.25
C GLU A 302 -18.99 -7.07 -21.60
N LYS A 303 -20.28 -7.04 -21.24
CA LYS A 303 -21.26 -8.09 -21.54
C LYS A 303 -21.90 -7.92 -22.92
N GLY A 304 -21.49 -6.90 -23.68
CA GLY A 304 -22.03 -6.61 -25.00
C GLY A 304 -23.39 -5.89 -25.00
N VAL A 305 -23.83 -5.39 -23.85
CA VAL A 305 -25.11 -4.68 -23.67
C VAL A 305 -24.91 -3.19 -23.91
N ASP A 306 -25.85 -2.56 -24.62
CA ASP A 306 -25.86 -1.10 -24.79
C ASP A 306 -26.06 -0.40 -23.44
N TRP A 307 -25.12 0.47 -23.06
CA TRP A 307 -25.18 1.19 -21.78
C TRP A 307 -25.94 2.50 -21.86
N ALA A 308 -26.30 3.01 -23.05
CA ALA A 308 -27.04 4.27 -23.18
C ALA A 308 -28.41 4.24 -22.45
N PRO A 309 -29.21 3.16 -22.51
CA PRO A 309 -30.41 3.03 -21.68
C PRO A 309 -30.12 3.02 -20.17
N MET A 310 -28.99 2.43 -19.76
CA MET A 310 -28.57 2.42 -18.36
C MET A 310 -28.19 3.83 -17.89
N LEU A 311 -27.52 4.62 -18.74
CA LEU A 311 -27.19 6.01 -18.43
C LEU A 311 -28.44 6.88 -18.33
N ALA A 312 -29.41 6.71 -19.23
CA ALA A 312 -30.70 7.39 -19.15
C ALA A 312 -31.41 7.08 -17.82
N LYS A 313 -31.44 5.80 -17.43
CA LYS A 313 -31.99 5.38 -16.13
C LYS A 313 -31.21 5.95 -14.96
N ALA A 314 -29.87 5.97 -14.99
CA ALA A 314 -29.04 6.54 -13.93
C ALA A 314 -29.32 8.03 -13.73
N LYS A 315 -29.52 8.79 -14.81
CA LYS A 315 -29.92 10.22 -14.75
C LYS A 315 -31.27 10.39 -14.04
N THR A 316 -32.21 9.45 -14.19
CA THR A 316 -33.51 9.47 -13.50
C THR A 316 -33.43 9.00 -12.05
N ASP A 317 -32.66 7.94 -11.76
CA ASP A 317 -32.53 7.36 -10.43
C ASP A 317 -31.68 8.25 -9.49
N PHE A 318 -30.73 9.01 -10.03
CA PHE A 318 -29.82 9.89 -9.29
C PHE A 318 -29.91 11.36 -9.76
N PRO A 319 -31.10 11.99 -9.69
CA PRO A 319 -31.34 13.30 -10.31
C PRO A 319 -30.51 14.42 -9.68
N ASN A 320 -30.05 14.27 -8.44
CA ASN A 320 -29.23 15.27 -7.76
C ASN A 320 -27.79 15.38 -8.32
N ILE A 321 -27.39 14.47 -9.21
CA ILE A 321 -26.09 14.49 -9.92
C ILE A 321 -26.23 15.17 -11.31
N THR A 322 -27.45 15.45 -11.79
CA THR A 322 -27.75 15.76 -13.20
C THR A 322 -27.57 17.21 -13.67
N SER A 323 -27.17 18.17 -12.82
CA SER A 323 -27.17 19.61 -13.18
C SER A 323 -26.19 20.01 -14.31
N ILE A 324 -25.50 19.04 -14.91
CA ILE A 324 -24.38 19.17 -15.86
C ILE A 324 -24.72 18.68 -17.27
N TYR A 325 -25.90 18.09 -17.48
CA TYR A 325 -26.37 17.59 -18.79
C TYR A 325 -27.38 18.53 -19.46
N LYS A 326 -27.50 19.76 -18.95
CA LYS A 326 -28.41 20.79 -19.48
C LYS A 326 -27.73 21.65 -20.53
#